data_AF-A0A2J8VR17-F1
#
_entry.id   AF-A0A2J8VR17-F1
#
_cell.length_a   1.000
_cell.length_b   1.000
_cell.length_c   1.000
_cell.angle_alpha   90.00
_cell.angle_beta   90.00
_cell.angle_gamma   90.00
#
_symmetry.space_group_name_H-M   'P 1'
#
loop_
_entity.id
_entity.type
_entity.pdbx_description
1 polymer ?
#
loop_
_entity_poly.entity_id
_entity_poly.type
_entity_poly.pdbx_seq_one_letter_code
_entity_poly.pdbx_strand_id
1 'polypeptide(L)'
;LMSSKDLAYQMTIYDWELFNCVHELELIYHTFGRHNFKKTTANLDLFLRRFNEIQFWVVTEICLCSQLSKRVQLLKKFIKIAAHCKEYKNLNSFFAIAMGLSNVAVSRLALTWEKLPSKFKKFYAEFESLMDPSRNHRAYRLTVAKLEPPVIPFMPLLIKDMTFTHEGNKTFIDNLVNFEKMVCAVL
;
A
#
# COMPACT_ATOMS: atom_id res chain seq x y z
N LEU A 1 -23.64 8.11 10.36
CA LEU A 1 -22.61 7.35 9.62
C LEU A 1 -21.46 8.30 9.29
N MET A 2 -20.21 7.95 9.62
CA MET A 2 -19.04 8.77 9.29
C MET A 2 -18.91 8.98 7.77
N SER A 3 -18.53 10.18 7.33
CA SER A 3 -18.36 10.47 5.90
C SER A 3 -17.18 9.70 5.31
N SER A 4 -17.14 9.53 3.99
CA SER A 4 -16.00 8.83 3.33
C SER A 4 -14.72 9.67 3.42
N LYS A 5 -14.87 11.00 3.41
CA LYS A 5 -13.78 11.96 3.53
C LYS A 5 -13.17 11.94 4.94
N ASP A 6 -14.02 11.96 5.97
CA ASP A 6 -13.54 11.93 7.37
C ASP A 6 -12.81 10.63 7.67
N LEU A 7 -13.32 9.48 7.21
CA LEU A 7 -12.62 8.20 7.36
C LEU A 7 -11.25 8.22 6.69
N ALA A 8 -11.17 8.64 5.42
CA ALA A 8 -9.90 8.71 4.70
C ALA A 8 -8.91 9.70 5.32
N TYR A 9 -9.40 10.83 5.83
CA TYR A 9 -8.58 11.83 6.51
C TYR A 9 -8.02 11.29 7.83
N GLN A 10 -8.86 10.70 8.68
CA GLN A 10 -8.42 10.11 9.94
C GLN A 10 -7.48 8.91 9.74
N MET A 11 -7.75 8.07 8.73
CA MET A 11 -6.81 7.02 8.33
C MET A 11 -5.46 7.63 7.94
N THR A 12 -5.45 8.69 7.14
CA THR A 12 -4.22 9.33 6.69
C THR A 12 -3.43 10.00 7.81
N ILE A 13 -4.10 10.62 8.79
CA ILE A 13 -3.42 11.15 9.99
C ILE A 13 -2.71 10.02 10.73
N TYR A 14 -3.42 8.94 11.04
CA TYR A 14 -2.85 7.81 11.77
C TYR A 14 -1.73 7.12 10.98
N ASP A 15 -1.89 6.99 9.67
CA ASP A 15 -0.84 6.42 8.82
C ASP A 15 0.40 7.33 8.77
N TRP A 16 0.26 8.65 8.84
CA TRP A 16 1.38 9.59 8.99
C TRP A 16 2.08 9.46 10.34
N GLU A 17 1.34 9.27 11.44
CA GLU A 17 1.93 9.02 12.75
C GLU A 17 2.80 7.75 12.73
N LEU A 18 2.26 6.65 12.20
CA LEU A 18 3.00 5.39 12.06
C LEU A 18 4.21 5.54 11.13
N PHE A 19 4.05 6.22 10.00
CA PHE A 19 5.13 6.41 9.03
C PHE A 19 6.26 7.27 9.61
N ASN A 20 5.93 8.34 10.34
CA ASN A 20 6.91 9.20 11.01
C ASN A 20 7.65 8.52 12.17
N CYS A 21 7.09 7.46 12.75
CA CYS A 21 7.81 6.63 13.73
C CYS A 21 8.89 5.76 13.08
N VAL A 22 8.82 5.48 11.77
CA VAL A 22 9.80 4.65 11.08
C VAL A 22 11.09 5.44 10.88
N HIS A 23 12.15 5.02 11.58
CA HIS A 23 13.47 5.59 11.34
C HIS A 23 14.07 4.99 10.05
N GLU A 24 14.79 5.78 9.24
CA GLU A 24 15.39 5.33 7.97
C GLU A 24 16.28 4.08 8.14
N LEU A 25 17.07 4.04 9.20
CA LEU A 25 17.89 2.87 9.56
C LEU A 25 17.09 1.57 9.79
N GLU A 26 15.80 1.65 10.17
CA GLU A 26 14.97 0.43 10.29
C GLU A 26 14.81 -0.27 8.94
N LEU A 27 14.74 0.49 7.84
CA LEU A 27 14.71 -0.06 6.49
C LEU A 27 16.00 -0.82 6.16
N ILE A 28 17.15 -0.29 6.59
CA ILE A 28 18.46 -0.94 6.43
C ILE A 28 18.53 -2.21 7.26
N TYR A 29 18.17 -2.15 8.55
CA TYR A 29 18.20 -3.32 9.43
C TYR A 29 17.24 -4.41 8.98
N HIS A 30 16.07 -4.03 8.45
CA HIS A 30 15.12 -4.96 7.88
C HIS A 30 15.71 -5.66 6.66
N THR A 31 16.27 -4.91 5.72
CA THR A 31 16.79 -5.41 4.44
C THR A 31 18.05 -6.27 4.61
N PHE A 32 18.99 -5.86 5.47
CA PHE A 32 20.26 -6.57 5.69
C PHE A 32 20.18 -7.60 6.82
N GLY A 33 19.01 -7.81 7.41
CA GLY A 33 18.76 -8.79 8.46
C GLY A 33 19.02 -8.25 9.88
N ARG A 34 17.95 -8.13 10.66
CA ARG A 34 17.94 -7.63 12.06
C ARG A 34 18.99 -8.27 12.97
N HIS A 35 19.24 -9.56 12.80
CA HIS A 35 20.18 -10.34 13.63
C HIS A 35 21.63 -9.85 13.50
N ASN A 36 22.01 -9.29 12.35
CA ASN A 36 23.35 -8.75 12.12
C ASN A 36 23.61 -7.46 12.92
N PHE A 37 22.55 -6.73 13.29
CA PHE A 37 22.65 -5.44 13.95
C PHE A 37 22.25 -5.48 15.43
N LYS A 38 21.51 -6.51 15.87
CA LYS A 38 20.86 -6.56 17.19
C LYS A 38 20.00 -5.31 17.45
N LYS A 39 19.30 -4.84 16.42
CA LYS A 39 18.42 -3.66 16.44
C LYS A 39 16.98 -4.07 16.13
N THR A 40 16.04 -3.27 16.65
CA THR A 40 14.62 -3.41 16.36
C THR A 40 14.26 -2.72 15.05
N THR A 41 13.17 -3.19 14.42
CA THR A 41 12.49 -2.55 13.28
C THR A 41 11.00 -2.42 13.57
N ALA A 42 10.63 -2.33 14.85
CA ALA A 42 9.25 -2.47 15.29
C ALA A 42 8.32 -1.41 14.67
N ASN A 43 8.79 -0.19 14.44
CA ASN A 43 7.96 0.86 13.83
C ASN A 43 7.69 0.51 12.37
N LEU A 44 8.73 0.07 11.64
CA LEU A 44 8.57 -0.42 10.27
C LEU A 44 7.60 -1.62 10.23
N ASP A 45 7.77 -2.59 11.12
CA ASP A 45 6.92 -3.80 11.17
C ASP A 45 5.45 -3.44 11.42
N LEU A 46 5.18 -2.52 12.35
CA LEU A 46 3.83 -2.04 12.62
C LEU A 46 3.22 -1.31 11.41
N PHE A 47 4.01 -0.47 10.72
CA PHE A 47 3.54 0.23 9.55
C PHE A 47 3.31 -0.69 8.33
N LEU A 48 4.15 -1.71 8.14
CA LEU A 48 3.91 -2.75 7.13
C LEU A 48 2.69 -3.61 7.49
N ARG A 49 2.47 -3.90 8.77
CA ARG A 49 1.27 -4.61 9.25
C ARG A 49 0.00 -3.80 9.01
N ARG A 50 0.06 -2.47 9.14
CA ARG A 50 -1.07 -1.56 8.87
C ARG A 50 -1.63 -1.72 7.46
N PHE A 51 -0.79 -1.97 6.46
CA PHE A 51 -1.24 -2.26 5.10
C PHE A 51 -2.17 -3.47 5.06
N ASN A 52 -1.74 -4.58 5.68
CA ASN A 52 -2.52 -5.81 5.74
C ASN A 52 -3.80 -5.64 6.57
N GLU A 53 -3.72 -4.89 7.67
CA GLU A 53 -4.89 -4.57 8.50
C GLU A 53 -5.98 -3.87 7.68
N ILE A 54 -5.63 -2.82 6.93
CA ILE A 54 -6.59 -2.10 6.07
C ILE A 54 -7.13 -3.02 4.97
N GLN A 55 -6.25 -3.79 4.32
CA GLN A 55 -6.66 -4.72 3.28
C GLN A 55 -7.68 -5.74 3.78
N PHE A 56 -7.40 -6.39 4.92
CA PHE A 56 -8.30 -7.38 5.50
C PHE A 56 -9.54 -6.77 6.15
N TRP A 57 -9.49 -5.52 6.63
CA TRP A 57 -10.67 -4.79 7.08
C TRP A 57 -11.71 -4.67 5.96
N VAL A 58 -11.29 -4.27 4.75
CA VAL A 58 -12.19 -4.21 3.57
C VAL A 58 -12.85 -5.55 3.30
N VAL A 59 -12.05 -6.63 3.27
CA VAL A 59 -12.54 -7.98 3.01
C VAL A 59 -13.54 -8.41 4.10
N THR A 60 -13.19 -8.18 5.36
CA THR A 60 -14.00 -8.55 6.53
C THR A 60 -15.37 -7.89 6.49
N GLU A 61 -15.42 -6.57 6.35
CA GLU A 61 -16.67 -5.80 6.34
C GLU A 61 -17.59 -6.22 5.18
N ILE A 62 -17.01 -6.45 3.99
CA ILE A 62 -17.80 -6.86 2.82
C ILE A 62 -18.33 -8.29 3.00
N CYS A 63 -17.49 -9.22 3.49
CA CYS A 63 -17.86 -10.63 3.66
C CYS A 63 -18.88 -10.85 4.78
N LEU A 64 -18.82 -10.06 5.86
CA LEU A 64 -19.78 -10.15 6.97
C LEU A 64 -21.12 -9.45 6.65
N CYS A 65 -21.18 -8.60 5.62
CA CYS A 65 -22.41 -7.92 5.23
C CYS A 65 -23.34 -8.83 4.41
N SER A 66 -24.27 -9.52 5.07
CA SER A 66 -25.21 -10.46 4.41
C SER A 66 -26.20 -9.78 3.45
N GLN A 67 -26.72 -8.58 3.79
CA GLN A 67 -27.69 -7.87 2.94
C GLN A 67 -27.05 -7.29 1.68
N LEU A 68 -27.51 -7.73 0.49
CA LEU A 68 -26.97 -7.33 -0.81
C LEU A 68 -26.97 -5.81 -1.02
N SER A 69 -28.08 -5.12 -0.72
CA SER A 69 -28.20 -3.67 -0.92
C SER A 69 -27.17 -2.88 -0.08
N LYS A 70 -26.97 -3.27 1.19
CA LYS A 70 -25.95 -2.67 2.07
C LYS A 70 -24.55 -3.00 1.61
N ARG A 71 -24.31 -4.23 1.12
CA ARG A 71 -22.98 -4.65 0.62
C ARG A 71 -22.56 -3.85 -0.62
N VAL A 72 -23.50 -3.54 -1.54
CA VAL A 72 -23.25 -2.62 -2.66
C VAL A 72 -22.89 -1.21 -2.15
N GLN A 73 -23.55 -0.74 -1.09
CA GLN A 73 -23.21 0.55 -0.47
C GLN A 73 -21.82 0.54 0.19
N LEU A 74 -21.42 -0.56 0.84
CA LEU A 74 -20.07 -0.73 1.40
C LEU A 74 -19.02 -0.69 0.29
N LEU A 75 -19.23 -1.42 -0.80
CA LEU A 75 -18.30 -1.44 -1.93
C LEU A 75 -18.13 -0.03 -2.54
N LYS A 76 -19.24 0.68 -2.75
CA LYS A 76 -19.22 2.10 -3.15
C LYS A 76 -18.47 2.97 -2.14
N LYS A 77 -18.66 2.75 -0.83
CA LYS A 77 -18.01 3.53 0.23
C LYS A 77 -16.50 3.30 0.25
N PHE A 78 -16.03 2.07 0.14
CA PHE A 78 -14.59 1.76 0.06
C PHE A 78 -13.92 2.38 -1.17
N ILE A 79 -14.56 2.35 -2.33
CA ILE A 79 -14.06 3.04 -3.53
C ILE A 79 -13.91 4.55 -3.27
N LYS A 80 -14.88 5.17 -2.59
CA LYS A 80 -14.79 6.60 -2.21
C LYS A 80 -13.69 6.88 -1.19
N ILE A 81 -13.51 6.01 -0.19
CA ILE A 81 -12.43 6.15 0.79
C ILE A 81 -11.08 6.05 0.09
N ALA A 82 -10.88 5.06 -0.78
CA ALA A 82 -9.66 4.91 -1.57
C ALA A 82 -9.38 6.16 -2.43
N ALA A 83 -10.39 6.70 -3.12
CA ALA A 83 -10.26 7.94 -3.88
C ALA A 83 -9.75 9.10 -3.01
N HIS A 84 -10.32 9.29 -1.82
CA HIS A 84 -9.88 10.33 -0.90
C HIS A 84 -8.47 10.06 -0.33
N CYS A 85 -8.10 8.81 -0.01
CA CYS A 85 -6.72 8.48 0.39
C CYS A 85 -5.72 8.88 -0.72
N LYS A 86 -6.06 8.62 -1.98
CA LYS A 86 -5.25 9.04 -3.13
C LYS A 86 -5.18 10.57 -3.25
N GLU A 87 -6.29 11.29 -3.06
CA GLU A 87 -6.32 12.76 -3.02
C GLU A 87 -5.39 13.32 -1.92
N TYR A 88 -5.33 12.66 -0.77
CA TYR A 88 -4.42 13.00 0.32
C TYR A 88 -2.97 12.52 0.12
N LYS A 89 -2.64 12.00 -1.06
CA LYS A 89 -1.31 11.41 -1.36
C LYS A 89 -0.91 10.29 -0.39
N ASN A 90 -1.88 9.64 0.23
CA ASN A 90 -1.70 8.41 0.99
C ASN A 90 -1.89 7.20 0.07
N LEU A 91 -0.84 6.90 -0.70
CA LEU A 91 -0.90 5.83 -1.69
C LEU A 91 -0.89 4.45 -1.04
N ASN A 92 -0.24 4.30 0.12
CA ASN A 92 -0.21 3.03 0.86
C ASN A 92 -1.63 2.53 1.17
N SER A 93 -2.45 3.36 1.81
CA SER A 93 -3.81 2.98 2.21
C SER A 93 -4.78 2.96 1.04
N PHE A 94 -4.55 3.78 0.00
CA PHE A 94 -5.24 3.63 -1.28
C PHE A 94 -5.06 2.22 -1.87
N PHE A 95 -3.82 1.75 -1.98
CA PHE A 95 -3.54 0.41 -2.52
C PHE A 95 -4.05 -0.70 -1.59
N ALA A 96 -3.94 -0.54 -0.28
CA ALA A 96 -4.47 -1.52 0.67
C ALA A 96 -5.98 -1.72 0.46
N ILE A 97 -6.75 -0.64 0.30
CA ILE A 97 -8.18 -0.72 0.02
C ILE A 97 -8.46 -1.34 -1.36
N ALA A 98 -7.74 -0.91 -2.39
CA ALA A 98 -7.91 -1.43 -3.75
C ALA A 98 -7.63 -2.94 -3.81
N MET A 99 -6.54 -3.41 -3.19
CA MET A 99 -6.20 -4.83 -3.08
C MET A 99 -7.17 -5.62 -2.20
N GLY A 100 -7.79 -4.98 -1.20
CA GLY A 100 -8.87 -5.57 -0.42
C GLY A 100 -10.12 -5.81 -1.28
N LEU A 101 -10.44 -4.90 -2.20
CA LEU A 101 -11.52 -5.06 -3.17
C LEU A 101 -11.21 -6.10 -4.25
N SER A 102 -9.94 -6.22 -4.68
CA SER A 102 -9.48 -7.24 -5.64
C SER A 102 -9.36 -8.64 -5.03
N ASN A 103 -9.41 -8.76 -3.70
CA ASN A 103 -9.30 -10.04 -3.01
C ASN A 103 -10.34 -11.03 -3.55
N VAL A 104 -9.93 -12.29 -3.75
CA VAL A 104 -10.78 -13.37 -4.31
C VAL A 104 -12.12 -13.48 -3.58
N ALA A 105 -12.16 -13.21 -2.27
CA ALA A 105 -13.40 -13.27 -1.50
C ALA A 105 -14.41 -12.17 -1.80
N VAL A 106 -13.93 -11.01 -2.26
CA VAL A 106 -14.73 -9.85 -2.64
C VAL A 106 -15.01 -9.86 -4.14
N SER A 107 -14.00 -10.12 -4.97
CA SER A 107 -14.13 -10.11 -6.44
C SER A 107 -15.08 -11.18 -6.96
N ARG A 108 -15.20 -12.33 -6.29
CA ARG A 108 -16.17 -13.40 -6.64
C ARG A 108 -17.65 -13.00 -6.49
N LEU A 109 -17.97 -11.89 -5.80
CA LEU A 109 -19.35 -11.51 -5.45
C LEU A 109 -20.07 -10.85 -6.63
N ALA A 110 -20.25 -11.59 -7.73
CA ALA A 110 -20.74 -11.08 -9.02
C ALA A 110 -22.01 -10.22 -8.90
N LEU A 111 -23.03 -10.67 -8.17
CA LEU A 111 -24.29 -9.94 -7.98
C LEU A 111 -24.11 -8.57 -7.28
N THR A 112 -23.08 -8.45 -6.44
CA THR A 112 -22.75 -7.19 -5.75
C THR A 112 -22.07 -6.23 -6.72
N TRP A 113 -21.09 -6.72 -7.49
CA TRP A 113 -20.39 -5.94 -8.51
C TRP A 113 -21.32 -5.52 -9.64
N GLU A 114 -22.22 -6.38 -10.09
CA GLU A 114 -23.20 -6.10 -11.14
C GLU A 114 -24.07 -4.90 -10.77
N LYS A 115 -24.59 -4.87 -9.53
CA LYS A 115 -25.45 -3.79 -9.00
C LYS A 115 -24.70 -2.52 -8.61
N LEU A 116 -23.37 -2.50 -8.66
CA LEU A 116 -22.60 -1.28 -8.44
C LEU A 116 -22.86 -0.29 -9.59
N PRO A 117 -23.16 1.00 -9.31
CA PRO A 117 -23.35 1.98 -10.38
C PRO A 117 -22.10 2.10 -11.27
N SER A 118 -22.31 2.21 -12.59
CA SER A 118 -21.25 2.21 -13.61
C SER A 118 -20.13 3.23 -13.35
N LYS A 119 -20.48 4.42 -12.82
CA LYS A 119 -19.51 5.43 -12.38
C LYS A 119 -18.44 4.87 -11.42
N PHE A 120 -18.86 4.07 -10.44
CA PHE A 120 -17.92 3.49 -9.46
C PHE A 120 -17.17 2.28 -10.01
N LYS A 121 -17.76 1.52 -10.95
CA LYS A 121 -17.03 0.50 -11.71
C LYS A 121 -15.86 1.12 -12.47
N LYS A 122 -16.10 2.26 -13.14
CA LYS A 122 -15.05 3.00 -13.85
C LYS A 122 -13.94 3.49 -12.90
N PHE A 123 -14.30 4.10 -11.78
CA PHE A 123 -13.29 4.50 -10.79
C PHE A 123 -12.46 3.33 -10.27
N TYR A 124 -13.09 2.20 -9.98
CA TYR A 124 -12.35 1.01 -9.52
C TYR A 124 -11.43 0.45 -10.61
N ALA A 125 -11.86 0.42 -11.88
CA ALA A 125 -11.00 0.01 -12.99
C ALA A 125 -9.78 0.94 -13.18
N GLU A 126 -9.93 2.25 -12.92
CA GLU A 126 -8.81 3.20 -12.87
C GLU A 126 -7.86 2.94 -11.69
N PHE A 127 -8.33 2.33 -10.60
CA PHE A 127 -7.47 1.91 -9.50
C PHE A 127 -6.69 0.64 -9.86
N GLU A 128 -7.34 -0.33 -10.51
CA GLU A 128 -6.71 -1.57 -10.97
C GLU A 128 -5.61 -1.30 -12.00
N SER A 129 -5.80 -0.35 -12.93
CA SER A 129 -4.75 0.02 -13.87
C SER A 129 -3.51 0.62 -13.20
N LEU A 130 -3.67 1.25 -12.04
CA LEU A 130 -2.55 1.78 -11.26
C LEU A 130 -1.80 0.68 -10.49
N MET A 131 -2.44 -0.48 -10.26
CA MET A 131 -1.85 -1.67 -9.65
C MET A 131 -1.09 -2.57 -10.64
N ASP A 132 -1.13 -2.26 -11.93
CA ASP A 132 -0.51 -3.08 -12.98
C ASP A 132 0.99 -3.33 -12.71
N PRO A 133 1.43 -4.59 -12.52
CA PRO A 133 2.84 -4.92 -12.29
C PRO A 133 3.72 -4.77 -13.53
N SER A 134 3.13 -4.60 -14.72
CA SER A 134 3.84 -4.52 -15.99
C SER A 134 4.94 -3.46 -16.00
N ARG A 135 6.07 -3.81 -16.64
CA ARG A 135 7.26 -2.94 -16.77
C ARG A 135 7.73 -2.37 -15.42
N ASN A 136 7.77 -3.23 -14.40
CA ASN A 136 8.15 -2.89 -13.02
C ASN A 136 7.25 -1.82 -12.39
N HIS A 137 5.93 -2.05 -12.38
CA HIS A 137 4.94 -1.13 -11.81
C HIS A 137 5.00 0.28 -12.41
N ARG A 138 5.17 0.38 -13.74
CA ARG A 138 5.39 1.67 -14.44
C ARG A 138 4.29 2.70 -14.16
N ALA A 139 3.02 2.27 -14.13
CA ALA A 139 1.89 3.17 -13.89
C ALA A 139 1.98 3.85 -12.51
N TYR A 140 2.26 3.06 -11.46
CA TYR A 140 2.52 3.57 -10.11
C TYR A 140 3.74 4.51 -10.09
N ARG A 141 4.88 4.07 -10.61
CA ARG A 141 6.13 4.85 -10.57
C ARG A 141 5.99 6.20 -11.26
N LEU A 142 5.36 6.24 -12.43
CA LEU A 142 5.07 7.50 -13.14
C LEU A 142 4.09 8.41 -12.40
N THR A 143 3.19 7.83 -11.59
CA THR A 143 2.28 8.62 -10.77
C THR A 143 3.03 9.26 -9.61
N VAL A 144 3.82 8.48 -8.87
CA VAL A 144 4.61 8.98 -7.75
C VAL A 144 5.64 10.02 -8.18
N ALA A 145 6.31 9.82 -9.33
CA ALA A 145 7.29 10.76 -9.85
C ALA A 145 6.72 12.16 -10.20
N LYS A 146 5.40 12.30 -10.28
CA LYS A 146 4.71 13.59 -10.53
C LYS A 146 4.11 14.21 -9.28
N LEU A 147 4.16 13.52 -8.13
CA LEU A 147 3.60 14.01 -6.88
C LEU A 147 4.66 14.81 -6.13
N GLU A 148 4.28 15.99 -5.68
CA GLU A 148 5.08 16.75 -4.73
C GLU A 148 4.91 16.17 -3.31
N PRO A 149 5.96 16.18 -2.48
CA PRO A 149 5.84 15.93 -1.05
C PRO A 149 4.76 16.82 -0.38
N PRO A 150 4.17 16.39 0.75
CA PRO A 150 4.36 15.11 1.43
C PRO A 150 3.54 13.98 0.76
N VAL A 151 4.06 12.75 0.77
CA VAL A 151 3.44 11.54 0.20
C VAL A 151 3.75 10.32 1.08
N ILE A 152 2.77 9.44 1.27
CA ILE A 152 3.01 8.10 1.84
C ILE A 152 3.07 7.11 0.67
N PRO A 153 4.25 6.51 0.38
CA PRO A 153 4.42 5.65 -0.79
C PRO A 153 3.78 4.27 -0.60
N PHE A 154 3.64 3.51 -1.69
CA PHE A 154 3.24 2.10 -1.65
C PHE A 154 4.37 1.26 -1.06
N MET A 155 4.34 1.04 0.26
CA MET A 155 5.44 0.42 1.02
C MET A 155 5.83 -0.99 0.55
N PRO A 156 4.89 -1.89 0.20
CA PRO A 156 5.26 -3.20 -0.33
C PRO A 156 6.21 -3.15 -1.53
N LEU A 157 6.06 -2.17 -2.42
CA LEU A 157 6.98 -2.02 -3.57
C LEU A 157 8.33 -1.44 -3.15
N LEU A 158 8.37 -0.52 -2.18
CA LEU A 158 9.63 -0.02 -1.63
C LEU A 158 10.45 -1.15 -0.98
N ILE A 159 9.80 -1.98 -0.15
CA ILE A 159 10.46 -3.13 0.48
C ILE A 159 10.93 -4.14 -0.57
N LYS A 160 10.11 -4.40 -1.60
CA LYS A 160 10.52 -5.23 -2.73
C LYS A 160 11.79 -4.67 -3.40
N ASP A 161 11.81 -3.38 -3.72
CA ASP A 161 12.96 -2.74 -4.37
C ASP A 161 14.23 -2.90 -3.51
N MET A 162 14.15 -2.65 -2.20
CA MET A 162 15.27 -2.84 -1.27
C MET A 162 15.77 -4.28 -1.20
N THR A 163 14.85 -5.25 -1.12
CA THR A 163 15.21 -6.68 -1.12
C THR A 163 15.94 -7.07 -2.40
N PHE A 164 15.42 -6.68 -3.57
CA PHE A 164 16.05 -6.99 -4.86
C PHE A 164 17.42 -6.32 -4.99
N THR A 165 17.59 -5.08 -4.53
CA THR A 165 18.92 -4.43 -4.49
C THR A 165 19.89 -5.19 -3.59
N HIS A 166 19.44 -5.69 -2.44
CA HIS A 166 20.30 -6.44 -1.52
C HIS A 166 20.71 -7.81 -2.07
N GLU A 167 19.75 -8.58 -2.60
CA GLU A 167 19.96 -9.94 -3.12
C GLU A 167 20.69 -9.94 -4.48
N GLY A 168 20.42 -8.94 -5.32
CA GLY A 168 21.01 -8.83 -6.65
C GLY A 168 22.46 -8.35 -6.68
N ASN A 169 22.94 -7.74 -5.59
CA ASN A 169 24.28 -7.13 -5.54
C ASN A 169 25.11 -7.67 -4.36
N LYS A 170 26.36 -8.07 -4.62
CA LYS A 170 27.28 -8.49 -3.55
C LYS A 170 27.67 -7.30 -2.67
N THR A 171 27.71 -7.50 -1.36
CA THR A 171 28.17 -6.48 -0.39
C THR A 171 29.68 -6.27 -0.45
N PHE A 172 30.44 -7.31 -0.81
CA PHE A 172 31.89 -7.26 -0.97
C PHE A 172 32.30 -7.77 -2.37
N ILE A 173 33.27 -7.10 -2.98
CA ILE A 173 33.94 -7.50 -4.23
C ILE A 173 35.43 -7.40 -3.96
N ASP A 174 36.17 -8.49 -4.19
CA ASP A 174 37.61 -8.59 -3.91
C ASP A 174 38.01 -8.16 -2.49
N ASN A 175 37.18 -8.55 -1.50
CA ASN A 175 37.30 -8.18 -0.08
C ASN A 175 37.16 -6.67 0.23
N LEU A 176 36.78 -5.85 -0.76
CA LEU A 176 36.47 -4.44 -0.59
C LEU A 176 34.95 -4.23 -0.54
N VAL A 177 34.51 -3.20 0.18
CA VAL A 177 33.09 -2.83 0.26
C VAL A 177 32.62 -2.35 -1.11
N ASN A 178 31.53 -2.93 -1.60
CA ASN A 178 30.89 -2.50 -2.84
C ASN A 178 30.04 -1.24 -2.62
N PHE A 179 30.63 -0.06 -2.81
CA PHE A 179 29.93 1.21 -2.66
C PHE A 179 28.83 1.45 -3.71
N GLU A 180 28.90 0.82 -4.88
CA GLU A 180 27.82 0.88 -5.88
C GLU A 180 26.50 0.37 -5.30
N LYS A 181 26.56 -0.79 -4.61
CA LYS A 181 25.42 -1.33 -3.87
C LYS A 181 24.92 -0.38 -2.77
N MET A 182 25.83 0.26 -2.02
CA MET A 182 25.46 1.11 -0.89
C MET A 182 24.69 2.34 -1.35
N VAL A 183 25.09 2.95 -2.46
CA VAL A 183 24.37 4.09 -3.06
C VAL A 183 22.98 3.67 -3.54
N CYS A 184 22.86 2.51 -4.18
CA CYS A 184 21.56 1.98 -4.63
C CYS A 184 20.61 1.57 -3.49
N ALA A 185 21.10 1.36 -2.27
CA ALA A 185 20.29 0.96 -1.11
C ALA A 185 19.77 2.15 -0.28
N VAL A 186 20.27 3.36 -0.54
CA VAL A 186 19.94 4.60 0.20
C VAL A 186 19.17 5.62 -0.68
N LEU A 187 19.16 5.43 -2.00
CA LEU A 187 18.34 6.19 -2.97
C LEU A 187 17.02 5.48 -3.27
#